data_AF-A0A318TPS5-F1
#
_entry.id   AF-A0A318TPS5-F1
#
_cell.length_a   1.000
_cell.length_b   1.000
_cell.length_c   1.000
_cell.angle_alpha   90.00
_cell.angle_beta   90.00
_cell.angle_gamma   90.00
#
_symmetry.space_group_name_H-M   'P 1'
#
loop_
_entity.id
_entity.type
_entity.pdbx_description
1 polymer ?
#
loop_
_entity_poly.entity_id
_entity_poly.type
_entity_poly.pdbx_seq_one_letter_code
_entity_poly.pdbx_strand_id
1 'polypeptide(L)'
;MHQNKEEILMHYENSVEWVRNLDNLSEEQWRTPIAEGKWTIAEVIGHLPAWDQFILDSRLPYLFKNRALPEGPEVDELNQQCSLESQSKTKEEIISKFIKVRRSLIIAVNNIEDDLWETKVNIGSTALILTDYLKGSIEHDHHHFKQIENILEGSKKVT
;
A
#
# COMPACT_ATOMS: atom_id res chain seq x y z
N MET A 1 -18.13 10.38 -11.87
CA MET A 1 -17.00 9.65 -11.28
C MET A 1 -16.39 8.81 -12.39
N HIS A 2 -15.12 9.05 -12.68
CA HIS A 2 -14.36 8.32 -13.68
C HIS A 2 -14.27 6.82 -13.34
N GLN A 3 -14.39 5.89 -14.31
CA GLN A 3 -14.43 4.45 -14.02
C GLN A 3 -13.17 3.95 -13.30
N ASN A 4 -11.99 4.40 -13.75
CA ASN A 4 -10.71 4.03 -13.10
C ASN A 4 -10.63 4.56 -11.66
N LYS A 5 -11.28 5.69 -11.36
CA LYS A 5 -11.36 6.26 -10.01
C LYS A 5 -12.16 5.38 -9.09
N GLU A 6 -13.31 4.90 -9.56
CA GLU A 6 -14.16 3.99 -8.80
C GLU A 6 -13.45 2.68 -8.47
N GLU A 7 -12.79 2.07 -9.46
CA GLU A 7 -12.00 0.85 -9.27
C GLU A 7 -10.92 1.03 -8.21
N ILE A 8 -10.15 2.13 -8.28
CA ILE A 8 -9.06 2.40 -7.35
C ILE A 8 -9.57 2.66 -5.93
N LEU A 9 -10.61 3.49 -5.78
CA LEU A 9 -11.19 3.77 -4.47
C LEU A 9 -11.82 2.53 -3.84
N MET A 10 -12.48 1.70 -4.65
CA MET A 10 -13.07 0.44 -4.19
C MET A 10 -11.99 -0.53 -3.71
N HIS A 11 -10.88 -0.67 -4.44
CA HIS A 11 -9.75 -1.48 -3.97
C HIS A 11 -9.18 -0.97 -2.63
N TYR A 12 -8.97 0.35 -2.50
CA TYR A 12 -8.46 0.92 -1.26
C TYR A 12 -9.42 0.70 -0.08
N GLU A 13 -10.73 0.86 -0.27
CA GLU A 13 -11.72 0.54 0.77
C GLU A 13 -11.68 -0.94 1.16
N ASN A 14 -11.64 -1.84 0.17
CA ASN A 14 -11.52 -3.27 0.42
C ASN A 14 -10.23 -3.64 1.14
N SER A 15 -9.12 -2.97 0.83
CA SER A 15 -7.83 -3.19 1.49
C SER A 15 -7.87 -2.79 2.97
N VAL A 16 -8.61 -1.74 3.34
CA VAL A 16 -8.79 -1.34 4.73
C VAL A 16 -9.50 -2.44 5.50
N GLU A 17 -10.58 -2.99 4.95
CA GLU A 17 -11.33 -4.05 5.61
C GLU A 17 -10.55 -5.38 5.63
N TRP A 18 -9.82 -5.71 4.57
CA TRP A 18 -8.96 -6.88 4.53
C TRP A 18 -7.84 -6.81 5.58
N VAL A 19 -7.12 -5.69 5.68
CA VAL A 19 -6.07 -5.52 6.71
C VAL A 19 -6.67 -5.49 8.11
N ARG A 20 -7.84 -4.87 8.30
CA ARG A 20 -8.55 -4.91 9.60
C ARG A 20 -8.85 -6.36 10.02
N ASN A 21 -9.24 -7.23 9.09
CA ASN A 21 -9.56 -8.63 9.39
C ASN A 21 -8.33 -9.44 9.85
N LEU A 22 -7.11 -8.99 9.58
CA LEU A 22 -5.89 -9.62 10.10
C LEU A 22 -5.75 -9.49 11.63
N ASP A 23 -6.53 -8.62 12.26
CA ASP A 23 -6.60 -8.53 13.73
C ASP A 23 -7.06 -9.84 14.38
N ASN A 24 -7.80 -10.69 13.62
CA ASN A 24 -8.24 -12.01 14.07
C ASN A 24 -7.10 -13.05 14.12
N LEU A 25 -5.92 -12.76 13.56
CA LEU A 25 -4.77 -13.66 13.63
C LEU A 25 -4.20 -13.70 15.05
N SER A 26 -3.73 -14.87 15.48
CA SER A 26 -2.90 -14.94 16.69
C SER A 26 -1.59 -14.17 16.47
N GLU A 27 -0.93 -13.75 17.56
CA GLU A 27 0.41 -13.15 17.45
C GLU A 27 1.41 -14.09 16.77
N GLU A 28 1.31 -15.41 16.99
CA GLU A 28 2.15 -16.39 16.30
C GLU A 28 1.93 -16.35 14.78
N GLN A 29 0.67 -16.38 14.32
CA GLN A 29 0.35 -16.27 12.89
C GLN A 29 0.82 -14.94 12.30
N TRP A 30 0.61 -13.83 13.01
CA TRP A 30 1.03 -12.49 12.60
C TRP A 30 2.55 -12.35 12.42
N ARG A 31 3.32 -13.12 13.20
CA ARG A 31 4.78 -13.19 13.13
C ARG A 31 5.31 -14.32 12.24
N THR A 32 4.45 -15.03 11.51
CA THR A 32 4.87 -16.05 10.56
C THR A 32 5.52 -15.42 9.32
N PRO A 33 6.72 -15.87 8.91
CA PRO A 33 7.33 -15.52 7.63
C PRO A 33 6.45 -15.94 6.43
N ILE A 34 6.32 -15.08 5.40
CA ILE A 34 5.59 -15.42 4.17
C ILE A 34 6.29 -16.52 3.35
N ALA A 35 7.59 -16.71 3.58
CA ALA A 35 8.40 -17.83 3.11
C ALA A 35 9.69 -17.90 3.94
N GLU A 36 10.46 -18.98 3.80
CA GLU A 36 11.75 -19.13 4.46
C GLU A 36 12.69 -17.97 4.12
N GLY A 37 13.24 -17.32 5.16
CA GLY A 37 14.14 -16.17 5.02
C GLY A 37 13.47 -14.89 4.48
N LYS A 38 12.13 -14.84 4.42
CA LYS A 38 11.36 -13.64 4.03
C LYS A 38 10.70 -12.98 5.24
N TRP A 39 10.15 -11.80 5.01
CA TRP A 39 9.42 -11.01 5.99
C TRP A 39 8.22 -11.74 6.60
N THR A 40 7.89 -11.39 7.84
CA THR A 40 6.64 -11.81 8.48
C THR A 40 5.44 -11.07 7.91
N ILE A 41 4.22 -11.55 8.20
CA ILE A 41 2.98 -10.81 7.88
C ILE A 41 3.05 -9.39 8.45
N ALA A 42 3.51 -9.23 9.70
CA ALA A 42 3.71 -7.92 10.32
C ALA A 42 4.60 -6.96 9.50
N GLU A 43 5.73 -7.44 9.00
CA GLU A 43 6.67 -6.65 8.20
C GLU A 43 6.11 -6.34 6.81
N VAL A 44 5.38 -7.28 6.21
CA VAL A 44 4.67 -7.05 4.95
C VAL A 44 3.59 -5.99 5.11
N ILE A 45 2.72 -6.08 6.11
CA ILE A 45 1.67 -5.06 6.30
C ILE A 45 2.26 -3.72 6.74
N GLY A 46 3.32 -3.74 7.55
CA GLY A 46 3.90 -2.54 8.12
C GLY A 46 4.69 -1.67 7.14
N HIS A 47 5.12 -2.19 5.98
CA HIS A 47 5.80 -1.38 4.95
C HIS A 47 4.84 -0.68 3.98
N LEU A 48 3.66 -1.25 3.72
CA LEU A 48 2.69 -0.68 2.77
C LEU A 48 2.32 0.80 3.04
N PRO A 49 2.10 1.25 4.30
CA PRO A 49 1.66 2.62 4.57
C PRO A 49 2.71 3.67 4.20
N ALA A 50 3.99 3.30 4.12
CA ALA A 50 5.04 4.22 3.73
C ALA A 50 4.88 4.69 2.27
N TRP A 51 4.39 3.81 1.39
CA TRP A 51 4.12 4.14 -0.02
C TRP A 51 2.90 5.05 -0.16
N ASP A 52 1.83 4.78 0.58
CA ASP A 52 0.67 5.67 0.64
C ASP A 52 1.07 7.08 1.15
N GLN A 53 1.89 7.13 2.21
CA GLN A 53 2.37 8.38 2.79
C GLN A 53 3.27 9.14 1.79
N PHE A 54 4.14 8.43 1.07
CA PHE A 54 4.95 9.03 0.02
C PHE A 54 4.08 9.62 -1.11
N ILE A 55 3.02 8.93 -1.53
CA ILE A 55 2.08 9.46 -2.51
C ILE A 55 1.42 10.74 -1.97
N LEU A 56 0.91 10.70 -0.74
CA LEU A 56 0.24 11.83 -0.09
C LEU A 56 1.13 13.06 0.05
N ASP A 57 2.37 12.89 0.50
CA ASP A 57 3.24 14.01 0.88
C ASP A 57 4.08 14.52 -0.29
N SER A 58 4.49 13.61 -1.18
CA SER A 58 5.49 13.91 -2.22
C SER A 58 4.89 13.92 -3.62
N ARG A 59 3.82 13.18 -3.90
CA ARG A 59 3.29 13.06 -5.26
C ARG A 59 2.09 13.98 -5.47
N LEU A 60 1.02 13.78 -4.71
CA LEU A 60 -0.23 14.53 -4.87
C LEU A 60 -0.05 16.06 -4.77
N PRO A 61 0.78 16.63 -3.87
CA PRO A 61 0.96 18.09 -3.78
C PRO A 61 1.69 18.70 -4.98
N TYR A 62 2.32 17.86 -5.80
CA TYR A 62 3.05 18.23 -7.01
C TYR A 62 2.27 17.88 -8.26
N LEU A 63 1.22 17.09 -8.13
CA LEU A 63 0.31 16.74 -9.20
C LEU A 63 -0.25 18.01 -9.83
N PHE A 64 -0.16 18.11 -11.15
CA PHE A 64 -0.62 19.24 -11.96
C PHE A 64 0.10 20.58 -11.75
N LYS A 65 1.14 20.64 -10.92
CA LYS A 65 2.16 21.68 -11.05
C LYS A 65 2.96 21.29 -12.28
N ASN A 66 3.06 22.16 -13.29
CA ASN A 66 3.70 21.89 -14.59
C ASN A 66 5.22 21.61 -14.48
N ARG A 67 5.58 20.55 -13.75
CA ARG A 67 6.90 20.10 -13.34
C ARG A 67 6.84 18.57 -13.12
N ALA A 68 8.00 17.92 -13.17
CA ALA A 68 8.09 16.52 -12.80
C ALA A 68 7.69 16.32 -11.33
N LEU A 69 7.03 15.20 -11.05
CA LEU A 69 6.82 14.71 -9.70
C LEU A 69 8.18 14.35 -9.08
N PRO A 70 8.37 14.55 -7.77
CA PRO A 70 9.60 14.19 -7.06
C PRO A 70 10.04 12.75 -7.33
N GLU A 71 11.33 12.42 -7.26
CA GLU A 71 11.74 11.02 -7.41
C GLU A 71 11.26 10.16 -6.23
N GLY A 72 11.26 8.83 -6.43
CA GLY A 72 10.99 7.89 -5.35
C GLY A 72 12.10 7.92 -4.31
N PRO A 73 11.82 7.51 -3.07
CA PRO A 73 12.87 7.24 -2.09
C PRO A 73 13.70 6.01 -2.54
N GLU A 74 14.87 5.81 -1.93
CA GLU A 74 15.64 4.57 -2.07
C GLU A 74 14.79 3.40 -1.54
N VAL A 75 14.34 2.55 -2.47
CA VAL A 75 13.31 1.52 -2.22
C VAL A 75 13.76 0.56 -1.11
N ASP A 76 14.99 0.07 -1.20
CA ASP A 76 15.54 -0.91 -0.26
C ASP A 76 15.71 -0.32 1.14
N GLU A 77 16.15 0.94 1.24
CA GLU A 77 16.32 1.62 2.53
C GLU A 77 14.98 1.85 3.21
N LEU A 78 13.99 2.39 2.49
CA LEU A 78 12.65 2.63 3.03
C LEU A 78 12.00 1.33 3.49
N ASN A 79 12.06 0.30 2.65
CA ASN A 79 11.47 -1.00 2.93
C ASN A 79 12.14 -1.67 4.14
N GLN A 80 13.48 -1.65 4.21
CA GLN A 80 14.22 -2.19 5.34
C GLN A 80 13.86 -1.46 6.64
N GLN A 81 13.77 -0.13 6.61
CA GLN A 81 13.37 0.64 7.78
C GLN A 81 11.98 0.24 8.26
N CYS A 82 11.00 0.14 7.35
CA CYS A 82 9.63 -0.23 7.73
C CYS A 82 9.55 -1.65 8.29
N SER A 83 10.30 -2.60 7.70
CA SER A 83 10.39 -3.97 8.22
C SER A 83 10.97 -3.99 9.64
N LEU A 84 12.10 -3.31 9.89
CA LEU A 84 12.70 -3.22 11.22
C LEU A 84 11.76 -2.58 12.25
N GLU A 85 11.08 -1.48 11.89
CA GLU A 85 10.08 -0.85 12.75
C GLU A 85 8.97 -1.84 13.13
N SER A 86 8.47 -2.59 12.16
CA SER A 86 7.36 -3.54 12.32
C SER A 86 7.68 -4.70 13.27
N GLN A 87 8.94 -5.09 13.39
CA GLN A 87 9.37 -6.12 14.34
C GLN A 87 9.16 -5.67 15.80
N SER A 88 9.26 -4.36 16.07
CA SER A 88 9.14 -3.79 17.42
C SER A 88 7.72 -3.31 17.77
N LYS A 89 6.81 -3.26 16.79
CA LYS A 89 5.46 -2.71 16.94
C LYS A 89 4.42 -3.78 17.17
N THR A 90 3.39 -3.45 17.94
CA THR A 90 2.22 -4.32 18.14
C THR A 90 1.41 -4.47 16.84
N LYS A 91 0.65 -5.56 16.73
CA LYS A 91 -0.26 -5.79 15.60
C LYS A 91 -1.26 -4.64 15.45
N GLU A 92 -1.81 -4.17 16.56
CA GLU A 92 -2.76 -3.06 16.61
C GLU A 92 -2.14 -1.75 16.11
N GLU A 93 -0.90 -1.44 16.50
CA GLU A 93 -0.18 -0.27 15.99
C GLU A 93 0.03 -0.32 14.47
N ILE A 94 0.42 -1.48 13.95
CA ILE A 94 0.68 -1.68 12.51
C ILE A 94 -0.63 -1.56 11.71
N ILE A 95 -1.69 -2.27 12.12
CA ILE A 95 -3.00 -2.22 11.46
C ILE A 95 -3.57 -0.79 11.53
N SER A 96 -3.50 -0.13 12.69
CA SER A 96 -3.98 1.25 12.86
C SER A 96 -3.23 2.22 11.96
N LYS A 97 -1.90 2.10 11.84
CA LYS A 97 -1.08 2.92 10.92
C LYS A 97 -1.51 2.71 9.47
N PHE A 98 -1.68 1.46 9.03
CA PHE A 98 -2.16 1.16 7.68
C PHE A 98 -3.52 1.81 7.40
N ILE A 99 -4.50 1.55 8.25
CA ILE A 99 -5.87 2.07 8.06
C ILE A 99 -5.85 3.60 8.03
N LYS A 100 -5.14 4.25 8.95
CA LYS A 100 -5.07 5.70 9.03
C LYS A 100 -4.50 6.33 7.75
N VAL A 101 -3.37 5.81 7.25
CA VAL A 101 -2.73 6.38 6.07
C VAL A 101 -3.54 6.06 4.81
N ARG A 102 -4.03 4.83 4.66
CA ARG A 102 -4.88 4.42 3.52
C ARG A 102 -6.17 5.24 3.45
N ARG A 103 -6.81 5.53 4.59
CA ARG A 103 -7.99 6.43 4.65
C ARG A 103 -7.66 7.85 4.20
N SER A 104 -6.48 8.36 4.55
CA SER A 104 -6.02 9.67 4.09
C SER A 104 -5.80 9.67 2.58
N LEU A 105 -5.22 8.59 2.03
CA LEU A 105 -5.03 8.40 0.59
C LEU A 105 -6.37 8.33 -0.15
N ILE A 106 -7.35 7.58 0.36
CA ILE A 106 -8.70 7.49 -0.21
C ILE A 106 -9.32 8.89 -0.36
N ILE A 107 -9.27 9.70 0.71
CA ILE A 107 -9.82 11.07 0.69
C ILE A 107 -9.10 11.92 -0.36
N ALA A 108 -7.77 11.86 -0.40
CA ALA A 108 -6.97 12.65 -1.33
C ALA A 108 -7.22 12.25 -2.79
N VAL A 109 -7.27 10.96 -3.10
CA VAL A 109 -7.55 10.43 -4.45
C VAL A 109 -8.99 10.71 -4.87
N ASN A 110 -9.95 10.64 -3.95
CA ASN A 110 -11.34 10.99 -4.25
C ASN A 110 -11.52 12.47 -4.63
N ASN A 111 -10.65 13.35 -4.15
CA ASN A 111 -10.67 14.78 -4.49
C ASN A 111 -9.96 15.12 -5.81
N ILE A 112 -9.38 14.14 -6.52
CA ILE A 112 -8.83 14.37 -7.86
C ILE A 112 -9.98 14.52 -8.86
N GLU A 113 -10.01 15.63 -9.58
CA GLU A 113 -11.00 15.93 -10.63
C GLU A 113 -11.03 14.85 -11.71
N ASP A 114 -12.23 14.50 -12.20
CA ASP A 114 -12.44 13.36 -13.10
C ASP A 114 -11.70 13.52 -14.45
N ASP A 115 -11.47 14.75 -14.93
CA ASP A 115 -10.77 15.05 -16.19
C ASP A 115 -9.25 14.84 -16.12
N LEU A 116 -8.70 14.71 -14.91
CA LEU A 116 -7.26 14.58 -14.70
C LEU A 116 -6.75 13.14 -14.72
N TRP A 117 -7.63 12.14 -14.71
CA TRP A 117 -7.28 10.72 -14.59
C TRP A 117 -6.50 10.17 -15.78
N GLU A 118 -6.75 10.71 -16.96
CA GLU A 118 -6.05 10.33 -18.21
C GLU A 118 -4.91 11.30 -18.54
N THR A 119 -4.54 12.19 -17.61
CA THR A 119 -3.44 13.13 -17.79
C THR A 119 -2.10 12.45 -17.56
N LYS A 120 -1.10 12.85 -18.37
CA LYS A 120 0.29 12.41 -18.19
C LYS A 120 0.92 13.08 -16.98
N VAL A 121 1.54 12.26 -16.13
CA VAL A 121 2.42 12.67 -15.05
C VAL A 121 3.85 12.28 -15.38
N ASN A 122 4.80 13.15 -15.07
CA ASN A 122 6.22 12.89 -15.31
C ASN A 122 6.90 12.55 -13.99
N ILE A 123 7.66 11.45 -13.97
CA ILE A 123 8.52 11.02 -12.86
C ILE A 123 9.94 10.87 -13.41
N GLY A 124 10.83 11.80 -13.08
CA GLY A 124 12.12 11.89 -13.75
C GLY A 124 11.95 12.03 -15.28
N SER A 125 12.57 11.11 -16.04
CA SER A 125 12.44 11.04 -17.50
C SER A 125 11.24 10.20 -18.00
N THR A 126 10.46 9.60 -17.10
CA THR A 126 9.37 8.68 -17.45
C THR A 126 8.04 9.41 -17.39
N ALA A 127 7.23 9.28 -18.45
CA ALA A 127 5.86 9.77 -18.49
C ALA A 127 4.88 8.59 -18.33
N LEU A 128 3.93 8.73 -17.43
CA LEU A 128 2.88 7.74 -17.14
C LEU A 128 1.51 8.41 -17.16
N ILE A 129 0.44 7.65 -17.42
CA ILE A 129 -0.92 8.13 -17.15
C ILE A 129 -1.17 8.06 -15.65
N LEU A 130 -1.87 9.05 -15.08
CA LEU A 130 -2.17 9.09 -13.65
C LEU A 130 -2.90 7.81 -13.19
N THR A 131 -3.86 7.32 -13.97
CA THR A 131 -4.51 6.02 -13.75
C THR A 131 -3.47 4.91 -13.60
N ASP A 132 -2.56 4.74 -14.56
CA ASP A 132 -1.57 3.65 -14.56
C ASP A 132 -0.63 3.75 -13.34
N TYR A 133 -0.25 4.98 -13.00
CA TYR A 133 0.58 5.24 -11.83
C TYR A 133 -0.09 4.76 -10.53
N LEU A 134 -1.37 5.12 -10.33
CA LEU A 134 -2.12 4.68 -9.14
C LEU A 134 -2.44 3.19 -9.16
N LYS A 135 -2.68 2.58 -10.35
CA LYS A 135 -2.85 1.12 -10.48
C LYS A 135 -1.62 0.34 -10.06
N GLY A 136 -0.41 0.89 -10.19
CA GLY A 136 0.80 0.28 -9.64
C GLY A 136 0.73 0.03 -8.12
N SER A 137 0.05 0.89 -7.35
CA SER A 137 -0.16 0.65 -5.91
C SER A 137 -1.12 -0.51 -5.62
N ILE A 138 -2.09 -0.75 -6.51
CA ILE A 138 -3.05 -1.87 -6.41
C ILE A 138 -2.35 -3.19 -6.69
N GLU A 139 -1.52 -3.22 -7.74
CA GLU A 139 -0.72 -4.40 -8.08
C GLU A 139 0.20 -4.79 -6.93
N HIS A 140 0.79 -3.80 -6.27
CA HIS A 140 1.64 -3.99 -5.08
C HIS A 140 0.86 -4.60 -3.90
N ASP A 141 -0.31 -4.05 -3.57
CA ASP A 141 -1.17 -4.61 -2.53
C ASP A 141 -1.56 -6.06 -2.86
N HIS A 142 -2.05 -6.33 -4.08
CA HIS A 142 -2.47 -7.66 -4.49
C HIS A 142 -1.33 -8.68 -4.42
N HIS A 143 -0.12 -8.28 -4.81
CA HIS A 143 1.06 -9.14 -4.71
C HIS A 143 1.28 -9.60 -3.26
N HIS A 144 1.23 -8.68 -2.31
CA HIS A 144 1.48 -8.97 -0.90
C HIS A 144 0.32 -9.65 -0.19
N PHE A 145 -0.93 -9.26 -0.48
CA PHE A 145 -2.11 -9.91 0.08
C PHE A 145 -2.16 -11.38 -0.34
N LYS A 146 -1.82 -11.69 -1.60
CA LYS A 146 -1.73 -13.07 -2.08
C LYS A 146 -0.64 -13.87 -1.36
N GLN A 147 0.51 -13.27 -1.05
CA GLN A 147 1.57 -13.94 -0.27
C GLN A 147 1.06 -14.32 1.13
N ILE A 148 0.33 -13.41 1.77
CA ILE A 148 -0.25 -13.62 3.10
C ILE A 148 -1.37 -14.67 3.06
N GLU A 149 -2.26 -14.63 2.07
CA GLU A 149 -3.32 -15.62 1.90
C GLU A 149 -2.75 -17.02 1.73
N ASN A 150 -1.73 -17.18 0.88
CA ASN A 150 -1.08 -18.46 0.64
C ASN A 150 -0.54 -19.10 1.92
N ILE A 151 0.10 -18.32 2.80
CA ILE A 151 0.64 -18.87 4.05
C ILE A 151 -0.48 -19.21 5.04
N LEU A 152 -1.53 -18.38 5.14
CA LEU A 152 -2.67 -18.62 6.03
C LEU A 152 -3.54 -19.81 5.61
N GLU A 153 -3.72 -20.04 4.31
CA GLU A 153 -4.40 -21.22 3.79
C GLU A 153 -3.56 -22.49 3.96
N GLY A 154 -2.24 -22.39 3.79
CA GLY A 154 -1.29 -23.48 4.06
C GLY A 154 -1.33 -23.92 5.52
N SER A 155 -1.40 -22.98 6.47
CA SER A 155 -1.51 -23.28 7.90
C SER A 155 -2.79 -24.01 8.28
N LYS A 156 -3.90 -23.82 7.56
CA LYS A 156 -5.19 -24.49 7.83
C LYS A 156 -5.22 -25.96 7.42
N LYS A 157 -4.29 -26.42 6.56
CA LYS A 157 -4.26 -27.80 6.06
C LYS A 157 -3.46 -28.77 6.93
N VAL A 158 -2.80 -28.28 7.98
CA VAL A 158 -1.88 -29.06 8.84
C VAL A 158 -2.46 -29.33 10.25
N THR A 159 -3.66 -28.83 10.54
CA THR A 159 -4.46 -29.14 11.74
C THR A 159 -5.62 -30.05 11.39
#